data_AF-A0A9Q0V2W0-F1
#
_entry.id   AF-A0A9Q0V2W0-F1
#
_cell.length_a   1.000
_cell.length_b   1.000
_cell.length_c   1.000
_cell.angle_alpha   90.00
_cell.angle_beta   90.00
_cell.angle_gamma   90.00
#
_symmetry.space_group_name_H-M   'P 1'
#
loop_
_entity.id
_entity.type
_entity.pdbx_description
1 polymer ?
#
loop_
_entity_poly.entity_id
_entity_poly.type
_entity_poly.pdbx_seq_one_letter_code
_entity_poly.pdbx_strand_id
1 'polypeptide(L)'
;MATLNSLSLLFSPKLAHSSSILSPLFTSQSSLLSFSLTSKSVALSATPSHYSVAVGEDLPVDYGEWFPKHDPGDRRRAGVLLHPTSFRGPYGIGDLGGEAFRFIDWLHDAGCSVWQVLPLVPPGRKANEEGSPYSGQDANCGNTLLISLEELVKDGLLTEDELPRPTDADRVDFTVVAELKDPLIAKAAERLILSDSELKSQLEDFQRNPDICKLCLGLCTDYKFDFIDHLSCWLQDAAYFAAIDNSSNTLNWYDWPEPLKNRHLAALEEVYQSKKDFIDIFIAQQFLFQRQWQKVRNYAREKGISIMGDMPIYVGYHSADVWANKKHFLTEQEWFSSSS
;
A
#
# COMPACT_ATOMS: atom_id res chain seq x y z
N MET A 1 -7.55 -57.60 38.37
CA MET A 1 -7.63 -57.91 39.81
C MET A 1 -8.55 -56.85 40.41
N ALA A 2 -9.85 -57.16 40.54
CA ALA A 2 -10.44 -57.77 41.73
C ALA A 2 -10.43 -56.79 42.92
N THR A 3 -11.50 -56.46 43.64
CA THR A 3 -12.91 -56.87 43.68
C THR A 3 -13.56 -56.04 44.82
N LEU A 4 -14.84 -55.65 44.66
CA LEU A 4 -15.97 -55.71 45.64
C LEU A 4 -15.77 -55.05 47.03
N ASN A 5 -16.69 -54.26 47.60
CA ASN A 5 -18.13 -54.45 47.87
C ASN A 5 -18.56 -53.23 48.76
N SER A 6 -19.80 -52.79 49.00
CA SER A 6 -21.16 -53.08 48.54
C SER A 6 -22.14 -52.29 49.45
N LEU A 7 -23.19 -51.70 48.85
CA LEU A 7 -24.59 -51.56 49.34
C LEU A 7 -24.86 -50.78 50.68
N SER A 8 -25.92 -49.98 50.85
CA SER A 8 -27.29 -50.05 50.30
C SER A 8 -28.15 -48.80 50.62
N LEU A 9 -29.02 -48.39 49.66
CA LEU A 9 -30.49 -48.12 49.78
C LEU A 9 -30.97 -47.00 50.76
N LEU A 10 -31.95 -46.12 50.53
CA LEU A 10 -33.12 -46.03 49.63
C LEU A 10 -33.80 -44.64 49.79
N PHE A 11 -34.75 -44.36 48.89
CA PHE A 11 -35.92 -43.46 48.97
C PHE A 11 -35.89 -42.11 48.22
N SER A 12 -36.56 -42.11 47.06
CA SER A 12 -37.41 -41.02 46.58
C SER A 12 -38.81 -41.11 47.21
N PRO A 13 -39.63 -40.04 47.20
CA PRO A 13 -40.64 -39.96 46.14
C PRO A 13 -40.93 -38.54 45.59
N LYS A 14 -41.60 -38.52 44.44
CA LYS A 14 -42.17 -37.38 43.70
C LYS A 14 -43.37 -36.76 44.44
N LEU A 15 -43.66 -35.47 44.20
CA LEU A 15 -44.97 -34.96 43.75
C LEU A 15 -44.93 -33.47 43.35
N ALA A 16 -45.83 -33.12 42.43
CA ALA A 16 -45.91 -31.87 41.66
C ALA A 16 -46.85 -30.82 42.30
N HIS A 17 -46.62 -29.53 42.04
CA HIS A 17 -47.53 -28.61 41.29
C HIS A 17 -47.27 -27.10 41.55
N SER A 18 -47.27 -26.37 40.43
CA SER A 18 -47.68 -24.98 40.13
C SER A 18 -47.55 -23.83 41.15
N SER A 19 -46.91 -22.73 40.69
CA SER A 19 -47.40 -21.33 40.64
C SER A 19 -46.18 -20.40 40.52
N SER A 20 -45.86 -19.86 39.34
CA SER A 20 -46.34 -18.60 38.77
C SER A 20 -45.61 -17.35 39.32
N ILE A 21 -45.10 -16.54 38.37
CA ILE A 21 -45.00 -15.06 38.38
C ILE A 21 -43.61 -14.41 38.63
N LEU A 22 -43.28 -13.55 37.65
CA LEU A 22 -42.43 -12.34 37.63
C LEU A 22 -40.92 -12.42 37.32
N SER A 23 -40.63 -12.06 36.08
CA SER A 23 -39.43 -11.39 35.59
C SER A 23 -39.22 -10.01 36.23
N PRO A 24 -38.00 -9.47 36.25
CA PRO A 24 -37.77 -8.05 36.11
C PRO A 24 -37.06 -7.73 34.80
N LEU A 25 -37.70 -6.86 34.03
CA LEU A 25 -37.11 -6.08 32.94
C LEU A 25 -36.11 -5.07 33.53
N PHE A 26 -34.88 -5.06 33.03
CA PHE A 26 -33.99 -3.92 33.13
C PHE A 26 -33.87 -3.25 31.77
N THR A 27 -34.40 -2.03 31.70
CA THR A 27 -34.32 -1.10 30.59
C THR A 27 -32.96 -0.39 30.59
N SER A 28 -32.26 -0.44 29.46
CA SER A 28 -31.12 0.42 29.16
C SER A 28 -31.55 1.36 28.03
N GLN A 29 -31.69 2.65 28.34
CA GLN A 29 -31.90 3.73 27.37
C GLN A 29 -30.54 4.20 26.88
N SER A 30 -30.24 4.01 25.59
CA SER A 30 -29.23 4.77 24.87
C SER A 30 -29.93 5.82 24.01
N SER A 31 -29.69 7.09 24.33
CA SER A 31 -30.16 8.25 23.56
C SER A 31 -29.30 8.42 22.31
N LEU A 32 -29.88 8.12 21.14
CA LEU A 32 -29.31 8.53 19.85
C LEU A 32 -29.94 9.86 19.43
N LEU A 33 -29.10 10.87 19.34
CA LEU A 33 -29.40 12.17 18.73
C LEU A 33 -29.68 11.96 17.24
N SER A 34 -30.92 12.25 16.82
CA SER A 34 -31.33 12.25 15.41
C SER A 34 -30.93 13.56 14.73
N PHE A 35 -29.93 13.50 13.84
CA PHE A 35 -29.71 14.53 12.84
C PHE A 35 -30.66 14.28 11.66
N SER A 36 -31.56 15.24 11.41
CA SER A 36 -32.44 15.27 10.25
C SER A 36 -31.65 15.69 9.00
N LEU A 37 -31.37 14.73 8.13
CA LEU A 37 -30.95 14.98 6.75
C LEU A 37 -32.13 14.63 5.83
N THR A 38 -32.70 15.66 5.20
CA THR A 38 -33.67 15.54 4.12
C THR A 38 -32.97 14.97 2.89
N SER A 39 -32.99 13.65 2.72
CA SER A 39 -32.71 13.02 1.44
C SER A 39 -34.00 13.00 0.61
N LYS A 40 -33.96 13.60 -0.59
CA LYS A 40 -34.94 13.32 -1.63
C LYS A 40 -34.81 11.84 -1.97
N SER A 41 -35.84 11.06 -1.70
CA SER A 41 -35.94 9.68 -2.17
C SER A 41 -36.04 9.68 -3.70
N VAL A 42 -34.93 9.35 -4.37
CA VAL A 42 -35.02 8.81 -5.72
C VAL A 42 -35.62 7.42 -5.56
N ALA A 43 -36.78 7.21 -6.17
CA ALA A 43 -37.51 5.95 -6.12
C ALA A 43 -36.59 4.80 -6.56
N LEU A 44 -36.35 3.85 -5.66
CA LEU A 44 -35.73 2.58 -5.97
C LEU A 44 -36.65 1.83 -6.95
N SER A 45 -36.13 1.65 -8.17
CA SER A 45 -36.66 0.72 -9.17
C SER A 45 -37.01 -0.61 -8.51
N ALA A 46 -38.26 -1.04 -8.69
CA ALA A 46 -38.75 -2.34 -8.27
C ALA A 46 -37.84 -3.46 -8.80
N THR A 47 -37.52 -4.42 -7.94
CA THR A 47 -36.98 -5.72 -8.34
C THR A 47 -37.99 -6.43 -9.24
N PRO A 48 -37.59 -7.05 -10.37
CA PRO A 48 -38.53 -7.80 -11.18
C PRO A 48 -39.01 -9.00 -10.38
N SER A 49 -40.32 -9.14 -10.23
CA SER A 49 -40.94 -10.40 -9.84
C SER A 49 -40.44 -11.48 -10.77
N HIS A 50 -39.88 -12.56 -10.21
CA HIS A 50 -39.56 -13.77 -10.97
C HIS A 50 -40.85 -14.34 -11.58
N TYR A 51 -41.15 -13.97 -12.82
CA TYR A 51 -42.21 -14.61 -13.59
C TYR A 51 -41.70 -16.00 -14.00
N SER A 52 -42.14 -17.05 -13.32
CA SER A 52 -41.96 -18.42 -13.79
C SER A 52 -43.01 -18.72 -14.85
N VAL A 53 -42.74 -18.33 -16.10
CA VAL A 53 -43.61 -18.67 -17.23
C VAL A 53 -43.24 -20.08 -17.70
N ALA A 54 -44.24 -20.96 -17.81
CA ALA A 54 -44.03 -22.31 -18.32
C ALA A 54 -43.89 -22.30 -19.85
N VAL A 55 -43.29 -23.35 -20.41
CA VAL A 55 -43.14 -23.48 -21.87
C VAL A 55 -44.53 -23.55 -22.51
N GLY A 56 -44.84 -22.58 -23.39
CA GLY A 56 -46.12 -22.49 -24.12
C GLY A 56 -47.11 -21.47 -23.57
N GLU A 57 -46.81 -20.82 -22.45
CA GLU A 57 -47.63 -19.73 -21.89
C GLU A 57 -47.25 -18.36 -22.48
N ASP A 58 -48.19 -17.42 -22.42
CA ASP A 58 -47.94 -16.04 -22.84
C ASP A 58 -46.89 -15.37 -21.95
N LEU A 59 -45.98 -14.64 -22.58
CA LEU A 59 -44.95 -13.87 -21.89
C LEU A 59 -45.54 -12.60 -21.25
N PRO A 60 -44.88 -12.03 -20.23
CA PRO A 60 -45.33 -10.78 -19.62
C PRO A 60 -45.50 -9.66 -20.65
N VAL A 61 -46.41 -8.72 -20.39
CA VAL A 61 -46.75 -7.61 -21.30
C VAL A 61 -45.52 -6.74 -21.62
N ASP A 62 -44.54 -6.70 -20.72
CA ASP A 62 -43.26 -5.99 -20.81
C ASP A 62 -42.09 -6.84 -21.37
N TYR A 63 -42.34 -8.07 -21.85
CA TYR A 63 -41.28 -8.94 -22.39
C TYR A 63 -40.45 -8.28 -23.51
N GLY A 64 -41.09 -7.44 -24.34
CA GLY A 64 -40.41 -6.68 -25.40
C GLY A 64 -39.39 -5.65 -24.91
N GLU A 65 -39.39 -5.30 -23.62
CA GLU A 65 -38.44 -4.38 -22.99
C GLU A 65 -37.23 -5.10 -22.37
N TRP A 66 -37.23 -6.44 -22.38
CA TRP A 66 -36.14 -7.24 -21.84
C TRP A 66 -34.96 -7.32 -22.82
N PHE A 67 -34.31 -6.19 -23.05
CA PHE A 67 -33.13 -6.08 -23.90
C PHE A 67 -31.89 -6.76 -23.27
N PRO A 68 -30.92 -7.20 -24.09
CA PRO A 68 -29.62 -7.62 -23.60
C PRO A 68 -28.98 -6.53 -22.73
N LYS A 69 -28.54 -6.90 -21.53
CA LYS A 69 -27.84 -5.97 -20.64
C LYS A 69 -26.40 -5.79 -21.12
N HIS A 70 -25.93 -4.55 -21.13
CA HIS A 70 -24.51 -4.27 -21.32
C HIS A 70 -23.77 -4.44 -20.00
N ASP A 71 -22.72 -5.27 -20.00
CA ASP A 71 -21.81 -5.34 -18.87
C ASP A 71 -20.92 -4.07 -18.86
N PRO A 72 -20.92 -3.27 -17.77
CA PRO A 72 -20.01 -2.13 -17.65
C PRO A 72 -18.51 -2.51 -17.81
N GLY A 73 -18.14 -3.77 -17.55
CA GLY A 73 -16.80 -4.31 -17.77
C GLY A 73 -16.36 -4.32 -19.24
N ASP A 74 -17.30 -4.41 -20.18
CA ASP A 74 -17.04 -4.45 -21.62
C ASP A 74 -17.02 -3.06 -22.28
N ARG A 75 -17.07 -1.99 -21.48
CA ARG A 75 -17.04 -0.61 -21.98
C ARG A 75 -15.78 -0.39 -22.82
N ARG A 76 -15.95 0.03 -24.09
CA ARG A 76 -14.84 0.46 -24.96
C ARG A 76 -14.17 1.72 -24.37
N ARG A 77 -12.84 1.70 -24.29
CA ARG A 77 -12.02 2.79 -23.75
C ARG A 77 -10.80 3.06 -24.62
N ALA A 78 -10.29 4.29 -24.54
CA ALA A 78 -9.02 4.72 -25.09
C ALA A 78 -8.20 5.42 -24.01
N GLY A 79 -6.88 5.49 -24.23
CA GLY A 79 -5.94 6.06 -23.29
C GLY A 79 -4.60 6.39 -23.90
N VAL A 80 -3.72 6.98 -23.09
CA VAL A 80 -2.37 7.39 -23.48
C VAL A 80 -1.34 6.73 -22.57
N LEU A 81 -0.25 6.25 -23.18
CA LEU A 81 0.97 5.84 -22.49
C LEU A 81 1.87 7.07 -22.33
N LEU A 82 2.09 7.50 -21.08
CA LEU A 82 3.00 8.59 -20.76
C LEU A 82 3.54 8.39 -19.34
N HIS A 83 4.85 8.21 -19.18
CA HIS A 83 5.42 8.03 -17.84
C HIS A 83 5.60 9.40 -17.14
N PRO A 84 5.40 9.52 -15.81
CA PRO A 84 5.45 10.81 -15.12
C PRO A 84 6.78 11.56 -15.25
N THR A 85 7.90 10.84 -15.44
CA THR A 85 9.21 11.47 -15.68
C THR A 85 9.25 12.32 -16.94
N SER A 86 8.30 12.11 -17.88
CA SER A 86 8.21 12.79 -19.16
C SER A 86 7.34 14.05 -19.12
N PHE A 87 6.75 14.39 -17.97
CA PHE A 87 6.11 15.68 -17.82
C PHE A 87 7.14 16.80 -17.92
N ARG A 88 6.68 17.99 -18.33
CA ARG A 88 7.49 19.20 -18.26
C ARG A 88 7.72 19.57 -16.80
N GLY A 89 8.74 20.37 -16.56
CA GLY A 89 8.97 20.91 -15.23
C GLY A 89 10.33 21.59 -15.12
N PRO A 90 10.50 22.49 -14.14
CA PRO A 90 11.73 23.26 -13.97
C PRO A 90 12.87 22.47 -13.28
N TYR A 91 12.62 21.24 -12.83
CA TYR A 91 13.54 20.50 -11.94
C TYR A 91 14.18 19.27 -12.60
N GLY A 92 14.36 19.30 -13.92
CA GLY A 92 15.10 18.28 -14.69
C GLY A 92 14.37 16.95 -14.93
N ILE A 93 13.25 16.71 -14.24
CA ILE A 93 12.40 15.52 -14.41
C ILE A 93 10.94 15.91 -14.17
N GLY A 94 10.01 15.27 -14.88
CA GLY A 94 8.59 15.36 -14.55
C GLY A 94 8.28 14.74 -13.18
N ASP A 95 7.28 15.28 -12.49
CA ASP A 95 6.92 14.89 -11.12
C ASP A 95 5.40 14.77 -10.90
N LEU A 96 5.00 14.40 -9.68
CA LEU A 96 3.61 14.22 -9.26
C LEU A 96 2.92 15.54 -8.85
N GLY A 97 3.36 16.67 -9.41
CA GLY A 97 2.86 18.02 -9.13
C GLY A 97 1.91 18.54 -10.21
N GLY A 98 1.97 19.85 -10.44
CA GLY A 98 1.02 20.60 -11.29
C GLY A 98 0.79 19.99 -12.68
N GLU A 99 1.86 19.56 -13.35
CA GLU A 99 1.79 19.03 -14.71
C GLU A 99 1.08 17.67 -14.80
N ALA A 100 1.13 16.85 -13.73
CA ALA A 100 0.36 15.61 -13.66
C ALA A 100 -1.15 15.89 -13.67
N PHE A 101 -1.61 16.91 -12.92
CA PHE A 101 -3.02 17.32 -12.90
C PHE A 101 -3.45 17.91 -14.24
N ARG A 102 -2.60 18.75 -14.87
CA ARG A 102 -2.88 19.31 -16.21
C ARG A 102 -2.98 18.23 -17.29
N PHE A 103 -2.14 17.21 -17.21
CA PHE A 103 -2.22 16.07 -18.13
C PHE A 103 -3.52 15.28 -17.96
N ILE A 104 -3.96 15.08 -16.71
CA ILE A 104 -5.25 14.46 -16.41
C ILE A 104 -6.42 15.28 -16.97
N ASP A 105 -6.39 16.61 -16.81
CA ASP A 105 -7.38 17.50 -17.41
C ASP A 105 -7.42 17.35 -18.94
N TRP A 106 -6.25 17.38 -19.59
CA TRP A 106 -6.15 17.17 -21.02
C TRP A 106 -6.68 15.79 -21.47
N LEU A 107 -6.38 14.72 -20.73
CA LEU A 107 -6.88 13.39 -21.04
C LEU A 107 -8.41 13.31 -20.96
N HIS A 108 -8.98 13.91 -19.91
CA HIS A 108 -10.42 14.00 -19.74
C HIS A 108 -11.07 14.76 -20.90
N ASP A 109 -10.51 15.92 -21.26
CA ASP A 109 -11.04 16.77 -22.34
C ASP A 109 -10.90 16.09 -23.72
N ALA A 110 -9.89 15.25 -23.90
CA ALA A 110 -9.71 14.41 -25.08
C ALA A 110 -10.68 13.19 -25.13
N GLY A 111 -11.49 12.98 -24.10
CA GLY A 111 -12.40 11.83 -23.99
C GLY A 111 -11.72 10.50 -23.68
N CYS A 112 -10.43 10.53 -23.29
CA CYS A 112 -9.72 9.34 -22.83
C CYS A 112 -10.19 8.96 -21.43
N SER A 113 -10.05 7.67 -21.08
CA SER A 113 -10.39 7.18 -19.73
C SER A 113 -9.39 6.18 -19.16
N VAL A 114 -8.22 6.07 -19.79
CA VAL A 114 -7.09 5.27 -19.31
C VAL A 114 -5.80 6.09 -19.45
N TRP A 115 -4.98 6.11 -18.40
CA TRP A 115 -3.61 6.58 -18.43
C TRP A 115 -2.70 5.39 -18.10
N GLN A 116 -1.82 5.00 -19.01
CA GLN A 116 -0.83 3.95 -18.77
C GLN A 116 0.51 4.56 -18.38
N VAL A 117 1.14 3.97 -17.36
CA VAL A 117 2.49 4.31 -16.90
C VAL A 117 3.39 3.07 -16.92
N LEU A 118 4.69 3.28 -17.10
CA LEU A 118 5.73 2.28 -16.79
C LEU A 118 5.82 2.04 -15.27
N PRO A 119 6.58 1.03 -14.80
CA PRO A 119 6.77 0.79 -13.37
C PRO A 119 7.22 2.05 -12.63
N LEU A 120 6.65 2.31 -11.45
CA LEU A 120 6.96 3.50 -10.65
C LEU A 120 8.05 3.25 -9.60
N VAL A 121 8.76 2.14 -9.72
CA VAL A 121 9.79 1.69 -8.77
C VAL A 121 11.04 2.56 -8.83
N PRO A 122 11.87 2.61 -7.76
CA PRO A 122 13.15 3.31 -7.79
C PRO A 122 14.03 2.72 -8.92
N PRO A 123 14.40 3.51 -9.94
CA PRO A 123 15.05 2.97 -11.13
C PRO A 123 16.48 2.52 -10.82
N GLY A 124 17.06 1.77 -11.76
CA GLY A 124 18.48 1.44 -11.73
C GLY A 124 19.35 2.69 -11.64
N ARG A 125 20.32 2.70 -10.71
CA ARG A 125 21.32 3.77 -10.55
C ARG A 125 22.75 3.31 -10.92
N LYS A 126 22.92 2.04 -11.32
CA LYS A 126 24.22 1.49 -11.74
C LYS A 126 24.54 1.89 -13.18
N ALA A 127 25.83 1.98 -13.49
CA ALA A 127 26.30 2.22 -14.85
C ALA A 127 25.70 1.18 -15.82
N ASN A 128 25.16 1.66 -16.95
CA ASN A 128 24.44 0.91 -17.99
C ASN A 128 22.96 0.55 -17.71
N GLU A 129 22.40 0.88 -16.55
CA GLU A 129 20.96 0.68 -16.23
C GLU A 129 20.29 1.96 -15.73
N GLU A 130 20.98 3.10 -15.87
CA GLU A 130 20.58 4.37 -15.31
C GLU A 130 19.20 4.81 -15.82
N GLY A 131 18.26 4.98 -14.90
CA GLY A 131 16.91 5.45 -15.20
C GLY A 131 15.94 4.38 -15.71
N SER A 132 16.36 3.11 -15.87
CA SER A 132 15.47 2.02 -16.29
C SER A 132 14.42 1.70 -15.22
N PRO A 133 13.11 1.81 -15.52
CA PRO A 133 12.04 1.41 -14.60
C PRO A 133 11.92 -0.12 -14.43
N TYR A 134 12.55 -0.89 -15.32
CA TYR A 134 12.54 -2.36 -15.30
C TYR A 134 13.76 -2.96 -14.59
N SER A 135 14.72 -2.11 -14.21
CA SER A 135 15.86 -2.45 -13.36
C SER A 135 15.65 -1.87 -11.95
N GLY A 136 14.43 -2.03 -11.42
CA GLY A 136 14.03 -1.48 -10.13
C GLY A 136 14.85 -2.04 -8.96
N GLN A 137 15.19 -1.18 -8.00
CA GLN A 137 15.92 -1.57 -6.79
C GLN A 137 15.03 -2.32 -5.78
N ASP A 138 13.71 -2.11 -5.89
CA ASP A 138 12.67 -2.73 -5.08
C ASP A 138 11.38 -2.82 -5.91
N ALA A 139 10.58 -3.87 -5.74
CA ALA A 139 9.36 -4.07 -6.50
C ALA A 139 8.14 -3.25 -6.02
N ASN A 140 8.19 -2.72 -4.80
CA ASN A 140 7.05 -2.12 -4.10
C ASN A 140 7.23 -0.62 -3.84
N CYS A 141 8.46 -0.18 -3.56
CA CYS A 141 8.78 1.22 -3.33
C CYS A 141 8.42 2.09 -4.53
N GLY A 142 8.18 3.36 -4.26
CA GLY A 142 8.05 4.41 -5.26
C GLY A 142 9.37 5.12 -5.54
N ASN A 143 9.55 5.53 -6.80
CA ASN A 143 10.65 6.39 -7.23
C ASN A 143 10.51 7.78 -6.60
N THR A 144 11.35 8.07 -5.61
CA THR A 144 11.35 9.34 -4.89
C THR A 144 11.67 10.54 -5.78
N LEU A 145 12.34 10.36 -6.93
CA LEU A 145 12.60 11.45 -7.88
C LEU A 145 11.31 12.02 -8.50
N LEU A 146 10.21 11.27 -8.46
CA LEU A 146 8.88 11.73 -8.89
C LEU A 146 8.17 12.60 -7.85
N ILE A 147 8.72 12.76 -6.63
CA ILE A 147 8.16 13.66 -5.62
C ILE A 147 8.29 15.10 -6.12
N SER A 148 7.18 15.82 -6.16
CA SER A 148 7.13 17.23 -6.54
C SER A 148 7.59 18.11 -5.39
N LEU A 149 8.62 18.92 -5.64
CA LEU A 149 9.17 19.86 -4.64
C LEU A 149 8.18 20.98 -4.33
N GLU A 150 7.39 21.42 -5.31
CA GLU A 150 6.36 22.44 -5.13
C GLU A 150 5.22 21.96 -4.22
N GLU A 151 4.84 20.67 -4.32
CA GLU A 151 3.88 20.09 -3.39
C GLU A 151 4.46 19.98 -1.96
N LEU A 152 5.77 19.73 -1.81
CA LEU A 152 6.43 19.77 -0.50
C LEU A 152 6.46 21.19 0.09
N VAL A 153 6.53 22.23 -0.74
CA VAL A 153 6.37 23.62 -0.29
C VAL A 153 4.94 23.87 0.19
N LYS A 154 3.92 23.39 -0.54
CA LYS A 154 2.50 23.51 -0.14
C LYS A 154 2.20 22.77 1.17
N ASP A 155 2.85 21.63 1.38
CA ASP A 155 2.77 20.85 2.63
C ASP A 155 3.59 21.48 3.78
N GLY A 156 4.33 22.58 3.53
CA GLY A 156 5.13 23.28 4.54
C GLY A 156 6.43 22.57 4.93
N LEU A 157 6.85 21.56 4.16
CA LEU A 157 8.07 20.78 4.40
C LEU A 157 9.30 21.39 3.74
N LEU A 158 9.13 22.21 2.70
CA LEU A 158 10.16 23.04 2.08
C LEU A 158 9.69 24.50 2.04
N THR A 159 10.63 25.44 1.94
CA THR A 159 10.31 26.85 1.64
C THR A 159 10.56 27.16 0.16
N GLU A 160 9.94 28.22 -0.37
CA GLU A 160 10.15 28.65 -1.76
C GLU A 160 11.63 28.97 -2.05
N ASP A 161 12.34 29.57 -1.08
CA ASP A 161 13.77 29.92 -1.19
C ASP A 161 14.70 28.70 -1.29
N GLU A 162 14.22 27.51 -0.89
CA GLU A 162 14.97 26.26 -0.99
C GLU A 162 14.79 25.55 -2.32
N LEU A 163 13.81 25.96 -3.13
CA LEU A 163 13.62 25.40 -4.46
C LEU A 163 14.83 25.73 -5.33
N PRO A 164 15.33 24.76 -6.10
CA PRO A 164 16.43 25.00 -6.99
C PRO A 164 16.01 25.96 -8.10
N ARG A 165 16.98 26.66 -8.68
CA ARG A 165 16.70 27.51 -9.84
C ARG A 165 16.16 26.64 -10.98
N PRO A 166 15.10 27.08 -11.68
CA PRO A 166 14.59 26.39 -12.85
C PRO A 166 15.69 26.12 -13.88
N THR A 167 15.80 24.88 -14.30
CA THR A 167 16.71 24.45 -15.37
C THR A 167 15.88 24.04 -16.57
N ASP A 168 16.26 24.53 -17.75
CA ASP A 168 15.66 24.06 -19.00
C ASP A 168 16.30 22.73 -19.37
N ALA A 169 15.52 21.65 -19.29
CA ALA A 169 15.98 20.30 -19.56
C ALA A 169 15.02 19.62 -20.54
N ASP A 170 15.46 19.49 -21.79
CA ASP A 170 14.71 18.76 -22.83
C ASP A 170 14.67 17.25 -22.57
N ARG A 171 15.63 16.72 -21.80
CA ARG A 171 15.78 15.30 -21.48
C ARG A 171 16.21 15.11 -20.03
N VAL A 172 15.76 14.01 -19.43
CA VAL A 172 16.11 13.63 -18.06
C VAL A 172 17.57 13.15 -18.02
N ASP A 173 18.37 13.80 -17.18
CA ASP A 173 19.66 13.32 -16.70
C ASP A 173 19.49 12.85 -15.25
N PHE A 174 19.46 11.53 -15.04
CA PHE A 174 19.09 10.96 -13.73
C PHE A 174 20.13 11.25 -12.65
N THR A 175 21.42 11.32 -12.99
CA THR A 175 22.49 11.69 -12.07
C THR A 175 22.29 13.13 -11.60
N VAL A 176 22.13 14.09 -12.53
CA VAL A 176 21.94 15.51 -12.18
C VAL A 176 20.65 15.70 -11.38
N VAL A 177 19.56 15.01 -11.74
CA VAL A 177 18.29 15.07 -11.02
C VAL A 177 18.40 14.50 -9.61
N ALA A 178 19.11 13.40 -9.42
CA ALA A 178 19.32 12.82 -8.09
C ALA A 178 20.16 13.76 -7.21
N GLU A 179 21.27 14.30 -7.73
CA GLU A 179 22.11 15.29 -7.03
C GLU A 179 21.31 16.54 -6.62
N LEU A 180 20.34 16.95 -7.44
CA LEU A 180 19.47 18.08 -7.18
C LEU A 180 18.36 17.77 -6.15
N LYS A 181 17.62 16.67 -6.35
CA LYS A 181 16.36 16.40 -5.64
C LYS A 181 16.56 15.58 -4.37
N ASP A 182 17.47 14.62 -4.33
CA ASP A 182 17.65 13.73 -3.16
C ASP A 182 17.91 14.52 -1.86
N PRO A 183 18.79 15.55 -1.82
CA PRO A 183 19.03 16.32 -0.59
C PRO A 183 17.80 17.10 -0.12
N LEU A 184 16.98 17.62 -1.04
CA LEU A 184 15.78 18.39 -0.72
C LEU A 184 14.66 17.47 -0.21
N ILE A 185 14.50 16.31 -0.82
CA ILE A 185 13.53 15.30 -0.40
C ILE A 185 13.92 14.73 0.97
N ALA A 186 15.20 14.45 1.22
CA ALA A 186 15.69 14.05 2.53
C ALA A 186 15.43 15.11 3.60
N LYS A 187 15.69 16.38 3.31
CA LYS A 187 15.39 17.50 4.21
C LYS A 187 13.88 17.61 4.53
N ALA A 188 13.03 17.46 3.52
CA ALA A 188 11.58 17.47 3.71
C ALA A 188 11.10 16.30 4.58
N ALA A 189 11.67 15.10 4.37
CA ALA A 189 11.39 13.92 5.18
C ALA A 189 11.85 14.12 6.64
N GLU A 190 13.04 14.67 6.87
CA GLU A 190 13.53 14.99 8.22
C GLU A 190 12.61 15.98 8.94
N ARG A 191 12.20 17.06 8.27
CA ARG A 191 11.23 18.03 8.82
C ARG A 191 9.89 17.39 9.13
N LEU A 192 9.40 16.51 8.26
CA LEU A 192 8.17 15.76 8.51
C LEU A 192 8.29 14.92 9.79
N ILE A 193 9.40 14.18 9.94
CA ILE A 193 9.66 13.31 11.09
C ILE A 193 9.72 14.10 12.40
N LEU A 194 10.33 15.29 12.38
CA LEU A 194 10.50 16.17 13.53
C LEU A 194 9.29 17.09 13.82
N SER A 195 8.33 17.15 12.91
CA SER A 195 7.13 17.98 13.08
C SER A 195 6.11 17.34 14.01
N ASP A 196 5.33 18.16 14.72
CA ASP A 196 4.11 17.76 15.46
C ASP A 196 2.84 18.07 14.65
N SER A 197 2.91 17.86 13.33
CA SER A 197 1.84 18.23 12.39
C SER A 197 0.85 17.10 12.13
N GLU A 198 -0.31 17.42 11.56
CA GLU A 198 -1.24 16.42 11.03
C GLU A 198 -0.58 15.47 10.00
N LEU A 199 0.41 15.95 9.24
CA LEU A 199 1.18 15.10 8.33
C LEU A 199 2.03 14.06 9.08
N LYS A 200 2.53 14.38 10.27
CA LYS A 200 3.23 13.42 11.12
C LYS A 200 2.28 12.31 11.58
N SER A 201 1.05 12.66 11.99
CA SER A 201 0.04 11.65 12.35
C SER A 201 -0.30 10.75 11.16
N GLN A 202 -0.39 11.29 9.94
CA GLN A 202 -0.58 10.50 8.72
C GLN A 202 0.60 9.58 8.41
N LEU A 203 1.84 10.04 8.65
CA LEU A 203 3.04 9.19 8.55
C LEU A 203 2.98 8.03 9.57
N GLU A 204 2.57 8.29 10.80
CA GLU A 204 2.42 7.26 11.83
C GLU A 204 1.31 6.26 11.50
N ASP A 205 0.19 6.73 10.94
CA ASP A 205 -0.87 5.86 10.42
C ASP A 205 -0.37 4.98 9.27
N PHE A 206 0.43 5.56 8.35
CA PHE A 206 1.08 4.82 7.26
C PHE A 206 2.02 3.73 7.79
N GLN A 207 2.77 4.01 8.85
CA GLN A 207 3.65 3.05 9.53
C GLN A 207 2.90 1.98 10.33
N ARG A 208 1.67 2.26 10.77
CA ARG A 208 0.80 1.31 11.49
C ARG A 208 -0.02 0.41 10.57
N ASN A 209 -0.08 0.71 9.27
CA ASN A 209 -0.86 -0.07 8.30
C ASN A 209 -0.20 -1.45 8.07
N PRO A 210 -0.85 -2.56 8.48
CA PRO A 210 -0.24 -3.89 8.41
C PRO A 210 0.07 -4.38 6.99
N ASP A 211 -0.58 -3.84 5.96
CA ASP A 211 -0.33 -4.17 4.55
C ASP A 211 0.93 -3.47 3.99
N ILE A 212 1.45 -2.47 4.72
CA ILE A 212 2.55 -1.60 4.30
C ILE A 212 3.74 -1.74 5.24
N CYS A 213 3.48 -1.64 6.54
CA CYS A 213 4.46 -1.66 7.62
C CYS A 213 3.80 -2.32 8.85
N LYS A 214 4.36 -3.44 9.32
CA LYS A 214 4.06 -3.91 10.66
C LYS A 214 5.10 -3.29 11.58
N LEU A 215 4.72 -2.20 12.25
CA LEU A 215 5.49 -1.68 13.37
C LEU A 215 5.64 -2.83 14.39
N CYS A 216 6.83 -3.43 14.48
CA CYS A 216 7.22 -4.24 15.63
C CYS A 216 7.28 -3.29 16.83
N LEU A 217 6.13 -2.98 17.42
CA LEU A 217 6.02 -2.30 18.70
C LEU A 217 6.55 -3.25 19.78
N GLY A 218 7.87 -3.27 19.92
CA GLY A 218 8.58 -3.73 21.12
C GLY A 218 8.52 -2.73 22.27
N LEU A 219 7.52 -1.84 22.31
CA LEU A 219 7.28 -0.90 23.41
C LEU A 219 5.97 -1.19 24.17
N CYS A 220 5.37 -2.36 23.99
CA CYS A 220 4.41 -2.90 24.94
C CYS A 220 5.13 -3.83 25.90
N THR A 221 5.70 -3.26 26.97
CA THR A 221 5.97 -4.02 28.19
C THR A 221 4.62 -4.44 28.76
N ASP A 222 4.16 -5.63 28.37
CA ASP A 222 3.49 -6.61 29.22
C ASP A 222 2.73 -7.62 28.37
N TYR A 223 2.94 -8.90 28.70
CA TYR A 223 2.37 -10.12 28.10
C TYR A 223 3.04 -10.69 26.85
N LYS A 224 4.06 -11.51 27.14
CA LYS A 224 4.30 -12.87 26.63
C LYS A 224 3.27 -13.43 25.63
N PHE A 225 3.83 -13.97 24.55
CA PHE A 225 3.23 -14.90 23.57
C PHE A 225 2.21 -14.27 22.60
N ASP A 226 2.71 -13.80 21.46
CA ASP A 226 2.41 -14.47 20.20
C ASP A 226 3.61 -14.37 19.24
N PHE A 227 3.98 -15.54 18.75
CA PHE A 227 5.19 -15.83 17.98
C PHE A 227 5.11 -15.16 16.61
N ILE A 228 6.27 -14.74 16.12
CA ILE A 228 6.54 -14.27 14.76
C ILE A 228 6.02 -15.32 13.78
N ASP A 229 4.82 -15.12 13.24
CA ASP A 229 4.28 -15.98 12.17
C ASP A 229 3.92 -15.10 10.95
N HIS A 230 4.77 -15.25 9.94
CA HIS A 230 4.69 -14.83 8.54
C HIS A 230 3.66 -13.78 8.11
N LEU A 231 3.99 -12.49 8.26
CA LEU A 231 3.63 -11.46 7.28
C LEU A 231 4.77 -10.43 7.19
N SER A 232 5.54 -10.49 6.10
CA SER A 232 6.54 -9.50 5.73
C SER A 232 5.82 -8.20 5.36
N CYS A 233 6.26 -7.08 5.93
CA CYS A 233 5.89 -5.78 5.46
C CYS A 233 7.02 -5.27 4.56
N TRP A 234 6.72 -5.09 3.27
CA TRP A 234 7.72 -4.79 2.25
C TRP A 234 8.53 -3.53 2.59
N LEU A 235 7.92 -2.55 3.27
CA LEU A 235 8.57 -1.27 3.55
C LEU A 235 9.70 -1.39 4.58
N GLN A 236 9.57 -2.23 5.62
CA GLN A 236 10.69 -2.44 6.55
C GLN A 236 11.81 -3.20 5.86
N ASP A 237 11.50 -4.28 5.15
CA ASP A 237 12.53 -5.04 4.45
C ASP A 237 13.29 -4.15 3.45
N ALA A 238 12.58 -3.29 2.71
CA ALA A 238 13.17 -2.29 1.81
C ALA A 238 14.06 -1.28 2.56
N ALA A 239 13.59 -0.72 3.68
CA ALA A 239 14.34 0.28 4.44
C ALA A 239 15.63 -0.30 5.05
N TYR A 240 15.58 -1.51 5.62
CA TYR A 240 16.75 -2.19 6.15
C TYR A 240 17.72 -2.57 5.04
N PHE A 241 17.20 -3.10 3.92
CA PHE A 241 18.02 -3.42 2.76
C PHE A 241 18.78 -2.19 2.27
N ALA A 242 18.09 -1.07 2.06
CA ALA A 242 18.69 0.19 1.64
C ALA A 242 19.72 0.72 2.67
N ALA A 243 19.44 0.59 3.98
CA ALA A 243 20.37 1.03 5.03
C ALA A 243 21.66 0.21 5.04
N ILE A 244 21.55 -1.12 4.87
CA ILE A 244 22.70 -2.03 4.80
C ILE A 244 23.50 -1.77 3.51
N ASP A 245 22.80 -1.65 2.37
CA ASP A 245 23.42 -1.42 1.07
C ASP A 245 24.19 -0.09 1.04
N ASN A 246 23.61 0.98 1.58
CA ASN A 246 24.28 2.28 1.69
C ASN A 246 25.54 2.27 2.57
N SER A 247 25.65 1.31 3.50
CA SER A 247 26.85 1.14 4.34
C SER A 247 27.87 0.17 3.76
N SER A 248 27.50 -0.59 2.73
CA SER A 248 28.29 -1.66 2.16
C SER A 248 28.96 -1.20 0.87
N ASN A 249 30.23 -1.56 0.69
CA ASN A 249 30.96 -1.34 -0.57
C ASN A 249 30.90 -2.58 -1.48
N THR A 250 29.86 -3.41 -1.35
CA THR A 250 29.70 -4.67 -2.09
C THR A 250 28.84 -4.48 -3.32
N LEU A 251 29.02 -5.33 -4.33
CA LEU A 251 28.23 -5.24 -5.57
C LEU A 251 26.79 -5.71 -5.37
N ASN A 252 26.59 -6.69 -4.49
CA ASN A 252 25.30 -7.29 -4.20
C ASN A 252 25.23 -7.81 -2.73
N TRP A 253 24.03 -8.17 -2.27
CA TRP A 253 23.79 -8.63 -0.89
C TRP A 253 24.37 -10.02 -0.59
N TYR A 254 24.69 -10.82 -1.61
CA TYR A 254 25.30 -12.14 -1.40
C TYR A 254 26.69 -12.04 -0.78
N ASP A 255 27.38 -10.92 -1.02
CA ASP A 255 28.72 -10.62 -0.49
C ASP A 255 28.67 -9.91 0.89
N TRP A 256 27.47 -9.67 1.44
CA TRP A 256 27.35 -9.10 2.79
C TRP A 256 27.85 -10.09 3.86
N PRO A 257 28.32 -9.57 5.02
CA PRO A 257 28.63 -10.40 6.18
C PRO A 257 27.49 -11.35 6.49
N GLU A 258 27.82 -12.60 6.85
CA GLU A 258 26.85 -13.69 7.03
C GLU A 258 25.64 -13.31 7.91
N PRO A 259 25.80 -12.59 9.04
CA PRO A 259 24.65 -12.19 9.85
C PRO A 259 23.67 -11.23 9.15
N LEU A 260 24.16 -10.37 8.25
CA LEU A 260 23.34 -9.43 7.47
C LEU A 260 22.77 -10.11 6.23
N LYS A 261 23.59 -10.92 5.54
CA LYS A 261 23.17 -11.75 4.42
C LYS A 261 22.00 -12.63 4.83
N ASN A 262 22.11 -13.33 5.97
CA ASN A 262 21.11 -14.30 6.46
C ASN A 262 20.12 -13.74 7.47
N ARG A 263 20.06 -12.41 7.63
CA ARG A 263 19.01 -11.72 8.41
C ARG A 263 18.93 -12.20 9.87
N HIS A 264 20.09 -12.37 10.51
CA HIS A 264 20.14 -12.67 11.94
C HIS A 264 19.51 -11.52 12.72
N LEU A 265 18.54 -11.85 13.59
CA LEU A 265 17.76 -10.85 14.33
C LEU A 265 18.64 -9.84 15.09
N ALA A 266 19.68 -10.32 15.77
CA ALA A 266 20.60 -9.46 16.51
C ALA A 266 21.36 -8.49 15.60
N ALA A 267 21.74 -8.91 14.38
CA ALA A 267 22.43 -8.05 13.43
C ALA A 267 21.48 -6.99 12.83
N LEU A 268 20.22 -7.36 12.57
CA LEU A 268 19.21 -6.39 12.15
C LEU A 268 18.90 -5.38 13.25
N GLU A 269 18.82 -5.80 14.51
CA GLU A 269 18.63 -4.88 15.63
C GLU A 269 19.80 -3.90 15.75
N GLU A 270 21.05 -4.35 15.57
CA GLU A 270 22.22 -3.48 15.52
C GLU A 270 22.19 -2.49 14.34
N VAL A 271 21.74 -2.93 13.16
CA VAL A 271 21.51 -2.05 12.01
C VAL A 271 20.47 -1.00 12.35
N TYR A 272 19.36 -1.37 12.99
CA TYR A 272 18.33 -0.41 13.38
C TYR A 272 18.88 0.63 14.35
N GLN A 273 19.62 0.22 15.38
CA GLN A 273 20.21 1.15 16.34
C GLN A 273 21.24 2.09 15.70
N SER A 274 22.06 1.58 14.77
CA SER A 274 23.12 2.36 14.12
C SER A 274 22.66 3.19 12.91
N LYS A 275 21.53 2.85 12.30
CA LYS A 275 20.99 3.48 11.07
C LYS A 275 19.54 3.95 11.23
N LYS A 276 19.09 4.20 12.46
CA LYS A 276 17.72 4.60 12.77
C LYS A 276 17.26 5.79 11.91
N ASP A 277 18.06 6.86 11.88
CA ASP A 277 17.72 8.07 11.14
C ASP A 277 17.58 7.80 9.63
N PHE A 278 18.45 6.95 9.06
CA PHE A 278 18.36 6.57 7.65
C PHE A 278 17.06 5.81 7.37
N ILE A 279 16.72 4.84 8.21
CA ILE A 279 15.51 4.01 8.07
C ILE A 279 14.26 4.87 8.19
N ASP A 280 14.21 5.77 9.18
CA ASP A 280 13.08 6.67 9.37
C ASP A 280 12.92 7.65 8.20
N ILE A 281 14.02 8.22 7.70
CA ILE A 281 14.02 9.07 6.51
C ILE A 281 13.53 8.30 5.29
N PHE A 282 14.03 7.08 5.05
CA PHE A 282 13.60 6.24 3.93
C PHE A 282 12.08 6.00 3.97
N ILE A 283 11.54 5.64 5.14
CA ILE A 283 10.11 5.42 5.33
C ILE A 283 9.31 6.70 5.08
N ALA A 284 9.77 7.84 5.60
CA ALA A 284 9.12 9.13 5.38
C ALA A 284 9.13 9.54 3.90
N GLN A 285 10.20 9.27 3.16
CA GLN A 285 10.25 9.51 1.71
C GLN A 285 9.23 8.66 0.95
N GLN A 286 9.09 7.37 1.31
CA GLN A 286 8.07 6.49 0.73
C GLN A 286 6.65 6.95 1.06
N PHE A 287 6.41 7.46 2.28
CA PHE A 287 5.16 8.11 2.63
C PHE A 287 4.87 9.33 1.76
N LEU A 288 5.85 10.21 1.56
CA LEU A 288 5.69 11.41 0.72
C LEU A 288 5.36 11.04 -0.73
N PHE A 289 6.03 10.03 -1.29
CA PHE A 289 5.69 9.48 -2.60
C PHE A 289 4.24 8.97 -2.62
N GLN A 290 3.86 8.12 -1.67
CA GLN A 290 2.53 7.54 -1.59
C GLN A 290 1.45 8.62 -1.49
N ARG A 291 1.66 9.64 -0.65
CA ARG A 291 0.73 10.76 -0.48
C ARG A 291 0.50 11.49 -1.81
N GLN A 292 1.56 11.87 -2.51
CA GLN A 292 1.44 12.56 -3.80
C GLN A 292 0.83 11.65 -4.87
N TRP A 293 1.22 10.39 -4.94
CA TRP A 293 0.65 9.43 -5.89
C TRP A 293 -0.84 9.18 -5.66
N GLN A 294 -1.28 9.03 -4.40
CA GLN A 294 -2.71 8.89 -4.10
C GLN A 294 -3.49 10.16 -4.47
N LYS A 295 -2.91 11.35 -4.28
CA LYS A 295 -3.53 12.62 -4.71
C LYS A 295 -3.76 12.64 -6.23
N VAL A 296 -2.75 12.27 -7.01
CA VAL A 296 -2.86 12.15 -8.48
C VAL A 296 -3.90 11.09 -8.88
N ARG A 297 -3.87 9.91 -8.25
CA ARG A 297 -4.82 8.82 -8.52
C ARG A 297 -6.26 9.21 -8.20
N ASN A 298 -6.50 9.90 -7.08
CA ASN A 298 -7.81 10.37 -6.69
C ASN A 298 -8.34 11.40 -7.69
N TYR A 299 -7.50 12.34 -8.11
CA TYR A 299 -7.86 13.32 -9.13
C TYR A 299 -8.19 12.67 -10.48
N ALA A 300 -7.39 11.69 -10.92
CA ALA A 300 -7.68 10.91 -12.12
C ALA A 300 -9.04 10.20 -12.01
N ARG A 301 -9.35 9.60 -10.85
CA ARG A 301 -10.63 8.93 -10.60
C ARG A 301 -11.81 9.90 -10.65
N GLU A 302 -11.68 11.08 -10.05
CA GLU A 302 -12.70 12.15 -10.10
C GLU A 302 -12.99 12.57 -11.55
N LYS A 303 -12.00 12.50 -12.42
CA LYS A 303 -12.09 12.76 -13.87
C LYS A 303 -12.48 11.53 -14.70
N GLY A 304 -12.83 10.40 -14.08
CA GLY A 304 -13.22 9.18 -14.79
C GLY A 304 -12.06 8.46 -15.51
N ILE A 305 -10.81 8.75 -15.12
CA ILE A 305 -9.60 8.16 -15.70
C ILE A 305 -9.11 7.02 -14.80
N SER A 306 -8.96 5.84 -15.39
CA SER A 306 -8.28 4.71 -14.75
C SER A 306 -6.78 4.79 -15.02
N ILE A 307 -5.95 4.57 -14.00
CA ILE A 307 -4.50 4.44 -14.19
C ILE A 307 -4.15 2.96 -14.33
N MET A 308 -3.49 2.61 -15.42
CA MET A 308 -2.93 1.29 -15.69
C MET A 308 -1.44 1.32 -15.37
N GLY A 309 -1.05 0.61 -14.31
CA GLY A 309 0.36 0.39 -14.00
C GLY A 309 0.97 -0.70 -14.89
N ASP A 310 2.25 -0.95 -14.66
CA ASP A 310 3.01 -2.01 -15.28
C ASP A 310 3.83 -2.71 -14.19
N MET A 311 3.83 -4.05 -14.20
CA MET A 311 4.46 -4.89 -13.20
C MET A 311 5.30 -5.95 -13.91
N PRO A 312 6.64 -5.84 -13.88
CA PRO A 312 7.52 -6.84 -14.44
C PRO A 312 7.28 -8.20 -13.76
N ILE A 313 7.36 -9.29 -14.53
CA ILE A 313 7.16 -10.65 -13.99
C ILE A 313 8.30 -11.08 -13.04
N TYR A 314 9.50 -10.54 -13.22
CA TYR A 314 10.68 -10.84 -12.41
C TYR A 314 11.16 -9.59 -11.67
N VAL A 315 11.81 -9.81 -10.54
CA VAL A 315 12.46 -8.79 -9.71
C VAL A 315 13.98 -8.92 -9.80
N GLY A 316 14.69 -7.82 -9.54
CA GLY A 316 16.16 -7.80 -9.55
C GLY A 316 16.75 -8.68 -8.44
N TYR A 317 17.88 -9.35 -8.70
CA TYR A 317 18.55 -10.18 -7.69
C TYR A 317 19.00 -9.37 -6.47
N HIS A 318 19.58 -8.18 -6.71
CA HIS A 318 20.02 -7.27 -5.65
C HIS A 318 18.88 -6.34 -5.22
N SER A 319 17.87 -6.91 -4.56
CA SER A 319 16.69 -6.22 -4.06
C SER A 319 16.29 -6.74 -2.68
N ALA A 320 15.51 -5.95 -1.95
CA ALA A 320 14.90 -6.39 -0.71
C ALA A 320 13.97 -7.58 -0.93
N ASP A 321 13.28 -7.63 -2.08
CA ASP A 321 12.37 -8.71 -2.47
C ASP A 321 13.07 -10.08 -2.40
N VAL A 322 14.25 -10.21 -2.99
CA VAL A 322 15.00 -11.47 -3.00
C VAL A 322 15.73 -11.70 -1.67
N TRP A 323 16.38 -10.68 -1.12
CA TRP A 323 17.15 -10.81 0.12
C TRP A 323 16.28 -11.23 1.32
N ALA A 324 15.09 -10.64 1.46
CA ALA A 324 14.16 -10.94 2.55
C ALA A 324 13.36 -12.22 2.31
N ASN A 325 13.21 -12.66 1.06
CA ASN A 325 12.31 -13.76 0.70
C ASN A 325 12.98 -14.89 -0.10
N LYS A 326 14.25 -15.20 0.20
CA LYS A 326 15.06 -16.21 -0.54
C LYS A 326 14.35 -17.54 -0.80
N LYS A 327 13.51 -18.01 0.13
CA LYS A 327 12.72 -19.25 0.01
C LYS A 327 11.71 -19.27 -1.16
N HIS A 328 11.43 -18.12 -1.77
CA HIS A 328 10.54 -17.99 -2.92
C HIS A 328 11.29 -17.99 -4.26
N PHE A 329 12.62 -18.05 -4.23
CA PHE A 329 13.47 -18.00 -5.40
C PHE A 329 14.40 -19.22 -5.45
N LEU A 330 14.68 -19.68 -6.66
CA LEU A 330 15.68 -20.74 -6.88
C LEU A 330 17.08 -20.15 -6.65
N THR A 331 17.66 -20.41 -5.47
CA THR A 331 19.00 -19.94 -5.09
C THR A 331 19.92 -21.15 -4.84
N GLU A 332 21.24 -20.99 -5.08
CA GLU A 332 22.21 -22.09 -5.14
C GLU A 332 22.26 -23.02 -3.90
N GLN A 333 21.80 -22.55 -2.74
CA GLN A 333 21.77 -23.35 -1.50
C GLN A 333 20.83 -24.58 -1.59
N GLU A 334 19.88 -24.61 -2.53
CA GLU A 334 18.96 -25.74 -2.76
C GLU A 334 19.45 -26.74 -3.84
N TRP A 335 20.43 -26.37 -4.66
CA TRP A 335 20.95 -27.26 -5.72
C TRP A 335 21.79 -28.42 -5.15
N PHE A 336 22.56 -28.16 -4.09
CA PHE A 336 23.45 -29.16 -3.50
C PHE A 336 22.77 -30.08 -2.48
N SER A 337 21.67 -29.64 -1.87
CA SER A 337 20.92 -30.41 -0.88
C SER A 337 19.90 -31.39 -1.48
N SER A 338 19.59 -31.25 -2.78
CA SER A 338 18.72 -32.18 -3.54
C SER A 338 19.50 -33.22 -4.36
N SER A 339 20.83 -33.18 -4.30
CA SER A 339 21.74 -34.10 -5.01
C SER A 339 22.54 -35.03 -4.07
N SER A 340 22.11 -35.19 -2.81
CA SER A 340 22.76 -36.07 -1.81
C SER A 340 21.86 -37.20 -1.34
#